data_AF-A0A379T4X8-F1
#
_entry.id   AF-A0A379T4X8-F1
#
_cell.length_a   1.000
_cell.length_b   1.000
_cell.length_c   1.000
_cell.angle_alpha   90.00
_cell.angle_beta   90.00
_cell.angle_gamma   90.00
#
_symmetry.space_group_name_H-M   'P 1'
#
loop_
_entity.id
_entity.type
_entity.pdbx_description
1 polymer ?
#
loop_
_entity_poly.entity_id
_entity_poly.type
_entity_poly.pdbx_seq_one_letter_code
_entity_poly.pdbx_strand_id
1 'polypeptide(L)'
;MTKPIVFSGAQPSGELTIGNYMGALRQWVNMQDDYHCIYCIVDQHAITVRQDAQQLRKATLDTLALYLACGIDPEKSTIFVQSHVPEHAQLGWALNCYTYFGELSRMTQFKDKSARYAENINAGLFDYPVLMAADILLYQTNLVPVGEDQKQHLELSRDIAQRFNALYGDIFKVPEPFYSEIRRARDVASGTDEENVQIRRQPQ
;
A
#
# COMPACT_ATOMS: atom_id res chain seq x y z
N MET A 1 5.12 -22.49 14.56
CA MET A 1 4.85 -22.14 13.14
C MET A 1 5.26 -20.70 12.96
N THR A 2 5.90 -20.35 11.83
CA THR A 2 6.27 -18.97 11.51
C THR A 2 5.02 -18.14 11.19
N LYS A 3 4.87 -16.97 11.81
CA LYS A 3 3.75 -16.05 11.57
C LYS A 3 3.72 -15.61 10.09
N PRO A 4 2.55 -15.46 9.44
CA PRO A 4 2.47 -14.89 8.10
C PRO A 4 3.00 -13.45 8.08
N ILE A 5 3.65 -13.06 6.98
CA ILE A 5 4.20 -11.71 6.80
C ILE A 5 3.13 -10.80 6.21
N VAL A 6 2.84 -9.69 6.89
CA VAL A 6 1.90 -8.66 6.44
C VAL A 6 2.68 -7.40 6.10
N PHE A 7 2.55 -6.90 4.87
CA PHE A 7 3.16 -5.63 4.45
C PHE A 7 2.09 -4.55 4.30
N SER A 8 2.31 -3.40 4.94
CA SER A 8 1.43 -2.23 4.87
C SER A 8 2.25 -0.98 4.51
N GLY A 9 1.89 -0.35 3.39
CA GLY A 9 2.46 0.92 2.95
C GLY A 9 1.61 2.11 3.40
N ALA A 10 2.24 3.13 3.97
CA ALA A 10 1.58 4.33 4.48
C ALA A 10 2.15 5.59 3.82
N GLN A 11 1.28 6.37 3.17
CA GLN A 11 1.67 7.66 2.63
C GLN A 11 2.03 8.63 3.78
N PRO A 12 3.13 9.39 3.67
CA PRO A 12 3.46 10.40 4.65
C PRO A 12 2.51 11.60 4.51
N SER A 13 1.46 11.63 5.34
CA SER A 13 0.53 12.77 5.41
C SER A 13 0.62 13.54 6.72
N GLY A 14 1.03 12.90 7.83
CA GLY A 14 0.95 13.47 9.17
C GLY A 14 -0.47 13.70 9.70
N GLU A 15 -1.48 13.60 8.84
CA GLU A 15 -2.89 13.80 9.15
C GLU A 15 -3.63 12.44 9.08
N LEU A 16 -3.74 11.78 10.23
CA LEU A 16 -4.65 10.64 10.41
C LEU A 16 -5.95 11.13 11.02
N THR A 17 -7.07 10.86 10.35
CA THR A 17 -8.38 11.11 10.94
C THR A 17 -8.70 10.05 12.00
N ILE A 18 -9.62 10.37 12.92
CA ILE A 18 -10.15 9.37 13.87
C ILE A 18 -10.76 8.16 13.15
N GLY A 19 -11.27 8.34 11.94
CA GLY A 19 -11.76 7.26 11.07
C GLY A 19 -10.64 6.32 10.63
N ASN A 20 -9.47 6.86 10.27
CA ASN A 20 -8.30 6.04 9.94
C ASN A 20 -7.81 5.25 11.16
N TYR A 21 -7.80 5.88 12.34
CA TYR A 21 -7.41 5.21 13.58
C TYR A 21 -8.35 4.04 13.93
N MET A 22 -9.65 4.32 13.98
CA MET A 22 -10.67 3.33 14.34
C MET A 22 -10.83 2.23 13.28
N GLY A 23 -10.63 2.57 12.00
CA GLY A 23 -10.85 1.65 10.88
C GLY A 23 -9.66 0.75 10.54
N ALA A 24 -8.43 1.19 10.80
CA ALA A 24 -7.22 0.47 10.40
C ALA A 24 -6.17 0.37 11.53
N LEU A 25 -5.69 1.49 12.11
CA LEU A 25 -4.57 1.43 13.06
C LEU A 25 -4.87 0.58 14.29
N ARG A 26 -6.07 0.68 14.86
CA ARG A 26 -6.42 -0.14 16.04
C ARG A 26 -6.34 -1.64 15.73
N GLN A 27 -6.67 -2.05 14.52
CA GLN A 27 -6.56 -3.45 14.11
C GLN A 27 -5.09 -3.83 13.88
N TRP A 28 -4.32 -2.96 13.25
CA TRP A 28 -2.88 -3.15 13.02
C TRP A 28 -2.10 -3.36 14.32
N VAL A 29 -2.46 -2.64 15.39
CA VAL A 29 -1.86 -2.82 16.72
C VAL A 29 -2.08 -4.24 17.25
N ASN A 30 -3.29 -4.78 17.09
CA ASN A 30 -3.62 -6.14 17.53
C ASN A 30 -2.95 -7.20 16.65
N MET A 31 -2.74 -6.92 15.35
CA MET A 31 -2.12 -7.86 14.41
C MET A 31 -0.66 -8.19 14.75
N GLN A 32 0.04 -7.36 15.51
CA GLN A 32 1.47 -7.56 15.83
C GLN A 32 1.70 -8.86 16.62
N ASP A 33 0.70 -9.33 17.36
CA ASP A 33 0.80 -10.55 18.16
C ASP A 33 0.56 -11.82 17.31
N ASP A 34 -0.17 -11.73 16.20
CA ASP A 34 -0.54 -12.87 15.35
C ASP A 34 0.26 -12.94 14.03
N TYR A 35 0.76 -11.79 13.55
CA TYR A 35 1.45 -11.64 12.27
C TYR A 35 2.86 -11.07 12.44
N HIS A 36 3.70 -11.25 11.43
CA HIS A 36 4.94 -10.48 11.29
C HIS A 36 4.62 -9.24 10.45
N CYS A 37 4.35 -8.12 11.13
CA CYS A 37 3.91 -6.89 10.49
C CYS A 37 5.10 -6.02 10.05
N ILE A 38 5.00 -5.51 8.82
CA ILE A 38 5.93 -4.59 8.21
C ILE A 38 5.15 -3.32 7.83
N TYR A 39 5.54 -2.18 8.42
CA TYR A 39 4.96 -0.86 8.18
C TYR A 39 5.99 0.01 7.47
N CYS A 40 5.74 0.29 6.19
CA CYS A 40 6.63 1.10 5.36
C CYS A 40 6.03 2.48 5.13
N ILE A 41 6.72 3.54 5.53
CA ILE A 41 6.35 4.91 5.20
C ILE A 41 6.89 5.23 3.81
N VAL A 42 5.98 5.31 2.83
CA VAL A 42 6.29 5.29 1.39
C VAL A 42 6.62 6.68 0.81
N ASP A 43 7.72 7.27 1.28
CA ASP A 43 8.16 8.59 0.85
C ASP A 43 8.62 8.66 -0.62
N GLN A 44 9.09 7.56 -1.22
CA GLN A 44 9.41 7.52 -2.66
C GLN A 44 8.15 7.57 -3.53
N HIS A 45 7.03 7.01 -3.05
CA HIS A 45 5.73 7.15 -3.74
C HIS A 45 5.17 8.57 -3.63
N ALA A 46 5.41 9.25 -2.51
CA ALA A 46 4.90 10.60 -2.26
C ALA A 46 5.41 11.63 -3.28
N ILE A 47 6.62 11.45 -3.81
CA ILE A 47 7.27 12.38 -4.76
C ILE A 47 6.82 12.20 -6.23
N THR A 48 5.94 11.24 -6.51
CA THR A 48 5.28 11.11 -7.83
C THR A 48 4.35 12.30 -8.13
N VAL A 49 3.96 13.05 -7.09
CA VAL A 49 3.40 14.39 -7.17
C VAL A 49 4.36 15.37 -6.50
N ARG A 50 4.35 16.65 -6.91
CA ARG A 50 5.30 17.63 -6.38
C ARG A 50 5.04 17.90 -4.90
N GLN A 51 6.09 17.80 -4.10
CA GLN A 51 6.07 18.01 -2.66
C GLN A 51 6.92 19.22 -2.29
N ASP A 52 6.55 19.91 -1.21
CA ASP A 52 7.49 20.76 -0.49
C ASP A 52 8.43 19.87 0.35
N ALA A 53 9.74 20.08 0.22
CA ALA A 53 10.73 19.20 0.82
C ALA A 53 10.71 19.24 2.36
N GLN A 54 10.42 20.39 2.96
CA GLN A 54 10.35 20.52 4.42
C GLN A 54 9.08 19.87 4.96
N GLN A 55 7.95 20.08 4.27
CA GLN A 55 6.68 19.45 4.61
C GLN A 55 6.73 17.93 4.48
N LEU A 56 7.31 17.38 3.41
CA LEU A 56 7.43 15.93 3.25
C LEU A 56 8.27 15.30 4.37
N ARG A 57 9.40 15.94 4.73
CA ARG A 57 10.24 15.49 5.84
C ARG A 57 9.45 15.50 7.16
N LYS A 58 8.73 16.59 7.43
CA LYS A 58 7.90 16.72 8.63
C LYS A 58 6.80 15.65 8.65
N ALA A 59 6.05 15.49 7.56
CA ALA A 59 4.95 14.53 7.44
C ALA A 59 5.44 13.08 7.61
N THR A 60 6.64 12.76 7.14
CA THR A 60 7.26 11.43 7.33
C THR A 60 7.52 11.15 8.81
N LEU A 61 8.13 12.10 9.53
CA LEU A 61 8.41 11.97 10.96
C LEU A 61 7.13 11.98 11.80
N ASP A 62 6.15 12.83 11.45
CA ASP A 62 4.86 12.87 12.12
C ASP A 62 4.11 11.55 11.96
N THR A 63 4.13 10.96 10.76
CA THR A 63 3.52 9.65 10.49
C THR A 63 4.17 8.56 11.34
N LEU A 64 5.51 8.54 11.41
CA LEU A 64 6.24 7.61 12.27
C LEU A 64 5.85 7.78 13.74
N ALA A 65 5.91 9.02 14.25
CA ALA A 65 5.58 9.32 15.64
C ALA A 65 4.14 8.91 15.98
N LEU A 66 3.21 9.13 15.06
CA LEU A 66 1.81 8.77 15.24
C LEU A 66 1.59 7.26 15.28
N TYR A 67 2.28 6.50 14.43
CA TYR A 67 2.19 5.03 14.43
C TYR A 67 2.69 4.47 15.76
N LEU A 68 3.82 4.98 16.25
CA LEU A 68 4.37 4.61 17.56
C LEU A 68 3.40 4.99 18.70
N ALA A 69 2.86 6.21 18.68
CA ALA A 69 1.90 6.68 19.69
C ALA A 69 0.60 5.86 19.70
N CYS A 70 0.18 5.33 18.56
CA CYS A 70 -0.99 4.46 18.44
C CYS A 70 -0.72 3.02 18.92
N GLY A 71 0.53 2.64 19.20
CA GLY A 71 0.89 1.34 19.75
C GLY A 71 1.55 0.37 18.77
N ILE A 72 2.02 0.84 17.61
CA ILE A 72 2.97 0.04 16.82
C ILE A 72 4.27 -0.05 17.59
N ASP A 73 4.66 -1.28 17.92
CA ASP A 73 5.83 -1.60 18.72
C ASP A 73 6.97 -2.05 17.80
N PRO A 74 8.08 -1.29 17.69
CA PRO A 74 9.21 -1.64 16.82
C PRO A 74 9.95 -2.92 17.26
N GLU A 75 9.72 -3.40 18.49
CA GLU A 75 10.27 -4.70 18.95
C GLU A 75 9.41 -5.89 18.48
N LYS A 76 8.15 -5.63 18.10
CA LYS A 76 7.22 -6.66 17.58
C LYS A 76 7.07 -6.62 16.06
N SER A 77 7.18 -5.42 15.48
CA SER A 77 6.95 -5.13 14.06
C SER A 77 8.14 -4.42 13.46
N THR A 78 8.32 -4.53 12.15
CA THR A 78 9.29 -3.71 11.43
C THR A 78 8.59 -2.42 10.98
N ILE A 79 9.09 -1.26 11.41
CA ILE A 79 8.61 0.05 10.94
C ILE A 79 9.79 0.87 10.41
N PHE A 80 9.66 1.40 9.19
CA PHE A 80 10.76 2.10 8.53
C PHE A 80 10.27 3.08 7.46
N VAL A 81 11.19 3.92 6.97
CA VAL A 81 10.97 4.85 5.86
C VAL A 81 11.54 4.21 4.58
N GLN A 82 10.74 4.18 3.51
CA GLN A 82 11.06 3.49 2.27
C GLN A 82 12.41 3.91 1.67
N SER A 83 12.71 5.21 1.61
CA SER A 83 13.99 5.73 1.09
C SER A 83 15.23 5.32 1.88
N HIS A 84 15.07 4.80 3.11
CA HIS A 84 16.19 4.32 3.92
C HIS A 84 16.63 2.89 3.58
N VAL A 85 15.86 2.19 2.73
CA VAL A 85 16.14 0.81 2.31
C VAL A 85 16.35 0.80 0.78
N PRO A 86 17.60 0.81 0.29
CA PRO A 86 17.90 0.98 -1.14
C PRO A 86 17.35 -0.15 -2.02
N GLU A 87 17.13 -1.33 -1.45
CA GLU A 87 16.64 -2.52 -2.12
C GLU A 87 15.26 -2.30 -2.78
N HIS A 88 14.43 -1.37 -2.27
CA HIS A 88 13.15 -1.02 -2.89
C HIS A 88 13.32 -0.49 -4.32
N ALA A 89 14.21 0.49 -4.50
CA ALA A 89 14.47 1.09 -5.81
C ALA A 89 15.22 0.13 -6.74
N GLN A 90 16.16 -0.66 -6.18
CA GLN A 90 16.91 -1.66 -6.93
C GLN A 90 15.99 -2.76 -7.47
N LEU A 91 15.10 -3.30 -6.64
CA LEU A 91 14.12 -4.29 -7.05
C LEU A 91 13.09 -3.68 -7.99
N GLY A 92 12.62 -2.44 -7.73
CA GLY A 92 11.71 -1.73 -8.63
C GLY A 92 12.27 -1.64 -10.06
N TRP A 93 13.54 -1.24 -10.21
CA TRP A 93 14.20 -1.24 -11.52
C TRP A 93 14.26 -2.63 -12.16
N ALA A 94 14.60 -3.67 -11.39
CA ALA A 94 14.64 -5.02 -11.91
C ALA A 94 13.26 -5.49 -12.38
N LEU A 95 12.20 -5.22 -11.62
CA LEU A 95 10.82 -5.61 -11.94
C LEU A 95 10.23 -4.83 -13.12
N ASN A 96 10.72 -3.62 -13.42
CA ASN A 96 10.34 -2.90 -14.64
C ASN A 96 10.64 -3.71 -15.89
N CYS A 97 11.77 -4.42 -15.92
CA CYS A 97 12.14 -5.29 -17.03
C CYS A 97 11.22 -6.52 -17.22
N TYR A 98 10.38 -6.81 -16.22
CA TYR A 98 9.39 -7.89 -16.27
C TYR A 98 7.96 -7.38 -16.29
N THR A 99 7.75 -6.07 -16.44
CA THR A 99 6.42 -5.45 -16.48
C THR A 99 6.11 -4.95 -17.88
N TYR A 100 4.96 -5.30 -18.42
CA TYR A 100 4.57 -4.83 -19.75
C TYR A 100 4.04 -3.40 -19.68
N PHE A 101 4.50 -2.56 -20.60
CA PHE A 101 4.02 -1.17 -20.74
C PHE A 101 2.50 -1.06 -20.73
N GLY A 102 1.80 -1.98 -21.42
CA GLY A 102 0.35 -2.00 -21.50
C GLY A 102 -0.35 -2.24 -20.16
N GLU A 103 0.28 -2.97 -19.23
CA GLU A 103 -0.27 -3.19 -17.88
C GLU A 103 -0.34 -1.86 -17.13
N LEU A 104 0.74 -1.08 -17.17
CA LEU A 104 0.82 0.24 -16.55
C LEU A 104 -0.11 1.25 -17.22
N SER A 105 -0.16 1.29 -18.55
CA SER A 105 -1.01 2.25 -19.28
C SER A 105 -2.51 2.02 -19.09
N ARG A 106 -2.91 0.82 -18.65
CA ARG A 106 -4.31 0.47 -18.39
C ARG A 106 -4.74 0.76 -16.95
N MET A 107 -3.83 1.11 -16.05
CA MET A 107 -4.14 1.39 -14.65
C MET A 107 -5.14 2.54 -14.53
N THR A 108 -6.24 2.32 -13.81
CA THR A 108 -7.30 3.32 -13.62
C THR A 108 -6.75 4.52 -12.86
N GLN A 109 -5.96 4.27 -11.81
CA GLN A 109 -5.32 5.35 -11.03
C GLN A 109 -4.38 6.20 -11.88
N PHE A 110 -3.64 5.61 -12.82
CA PHE A 110 -2.79 6.37 -13.74
C PHE A 110 -3.63 7.28 -14.64
N LYS A 111 -4.73 6.77 -15.21
CA LYS A 111 -5.64 7.56 -16.05
C LYS A 111 -6.28 8.71 -15.28
N ASP A 112 -6.80 8.44 -14.09
CA ASP A 112 -7.47 9.43 -13.24
C ASP A 112 -6.49 10.52 -12.78
N LYS A 113 -5.30 10.12 -12.30
CA LYS A 113 -4.27 11.08 -11.86
C LYS A 113 -3.70 11.87 -13.04
N SER A 114 -3.55 11.25 -14.22
CA SER A 114 -3.08 11.96 -15.41
C SER A 114 -4.07 13.02 -15.89
N ALA A 115 -5.38 12.74 -15.79
CA ALA A 115 -6.41 13.73 -16.08
C ALA A 115 -6.42 14.89 -15.07
N ARG A 116 -6.16 14.59 -13.78
CA ARG A 116 -6.15 15.58 -12.70
C ARG A 116 -4.89 16.45 -12.66
N TYR A 117 -3.74 15.89 -13.02
CA TYR A 117 -2.41 16.52 -12.98
C TYR A 117 -1.81 16.58 -14.38
N ALA A 118 -2.56 17.12 -15.34
CA ALA A 118 -2.17 17.15 -16.75
C ALA A 118 -0.83 17.87 -16.99
N GLU A 119 -0.50 18.84 -16.15
CA GLU A 119 0.76 19.58 -16.15
C GLU A 119 1.97 18.80 -15.61
N ASN A 120 1.76 17.66 -14.94
CA ASN A 120 2.82 16.89 -14.28
C ASN A 120 2.63 15.36 -14.41
N ILE A 121 2.32 14.89 -15.62
CA ILE A 121 2.34 13.46 -15.96
C ILE A 121 3.81 13.03 -16.11
N ASN A 122 4.40 12.60 -15.00
CA ASN A 122 5.80 12.16 -14.95
C ASN A 122 5.91 10.63 -14.97
N ALA A 123 7.10 10.11 -15.30
CA ALA A 123 7.36 8.68 -15.36
C ALA A 123 7.10 7.97 -14.02
N GLY A 124 7.38 8.62 -12.88
CA GLY A 124 7.09 8.06 -11.56
C GLY A 124 5.60 7.81 -11.34
N LEU A 125 4.72 8.71 -11.82
CA LEU A 125 3.27 8.53 -11.76
C LEU A 125 2.78 7.34 -12.59
N PHE A 126 3.50 6.98 -13.65
CA PHE A 126 3.23 5.81 -14.48
C PHE A 126 3.80 4.52 -13.88
N ASP A 127 4.98 4.61 -13.29
CA ASP A 127 5.83 3.47 -12.90
C ASP A 127 5.66 3.04 -11.44
N TYR A 128 5.07 3.88 -10.58
CA TYR A 128 4.90 3.55 -9.16
C TYR A 128 4.19 2.22 -8.87
N PRO A 129 3.29 1.67 -9.71
CA PRO A 129 2.76 0.32 -9.47
C PRO A 129 3.85 -0.76 -9.44
N VAL A 130 4.94 -0.59 -10.18
CA VAL A 130 6.09 -1.52 -10.14
C VAL A 130 6.92 -1.32 -8.88
N LEU A 131 7.11 -0.06 -8.45
CA LEU A 131 7.74 0.22 -7.15
C LEU A 131 6.92 -0.38 -6.00
N MET A 132 5.58 -0.31 -6.06
CA MET A 132 4.70 -0.97 -5.09
C MET A 132 4.86 -2.49 -5.11
N ALA A 133 4.99 -3.10 -6.28
CA ALA A 133 5.28 -4.53 -6.39
C ALA A 133 6.63 -4.87 -5.72
N ALA A 134 7.67 -4.06 -5.96
CA ALA A 134 8.95 -4.24 -5.29
C ALA A 134 8.83 -4.14 -3.76
N ASP A 135 8.11 -3.12 -3.26
CA ASP A 135 7.87 -2.94 -1.83
C ASP A 135 7.27 -4.19 -1.17
N ILE A 136 6.33 -4.84 -1.85
CA ILE A 136 5.63 -6.02 -1.35
C ILE A 136 6.52 -7.27 -1.45
N LEU A 137 7.14 -7.51 -2.62
CA LEU A 137 7.80 -8.78 -2.93
C LEU A 137 9.15 -8.95 -2.23
N LEU A 138 9.84 -7.85 -1.90
CA LEU A 138 11.14 -7.83 -1.22
C LEU A 138 11.11 -8.63 0.10
N TYR A 139 9.99 -8.55 0.83
CA TYR A 139 9.84 -9.16 2.15
C TYR A 139 9.20 -10.55 2.15
N GLN A 140 9.01 -11.18 1.00
CA GLN A 140 8.32 -12.47 0.90
C GLN A 140 6.93 -12.41 1.55
N THR A 141 6.23 -11.30 1.28
CA THR A 141 4.95 -10.94 1.88
C THR A 141 3.89 -11.99 1.56
N ASN A 142 3.13 -12.38 2.59
CA ASN A 142 1.97 -13.25 2.43
C ASN A 142 0.69 -12.46 2.19
N LEU A 143 0.54 -11.34 2.91
CA LEU A 143 -0.72 -10.63 3.05
C LEU A 143 -0.50 -9.12 2.91
N VAL A 144 -1.35 -8.45 2.15
CA VAL A 144 -1.32 -6.99 1.96
C VAL A 144 -2.68 -6.40 2.29
N PRO A 145 -2.80 -5.51 3.29
CA PRO A 145 -4.04 -4.78 3.55
C PRO A 145 -4.35 -3.86 2.38
N VAL A 146 -5.41 -4.14 1.63
CA VAL A 146 -5.77 -3.36 0.44
C VAL A 146 -7.13 -2.69 0.55
N GLY A 147 -7.15 -1.39 0.27
CA GLY A 147 -8.36 -0.65 -0.09
C GLY A 147 -8.93 -1.13 -1.43
N GLU A 148 -10.17 -0.76 -1.73
CA GLU A 148 -10.76 -1.10 -3.04
C GLU A 148 -10.00 -0.48 -4.21
N ASP A 149 -9.48 0.73 -4.01
CA ASP A 149 -8.70 1.50 -4.95
C ASP A 149 -7.37 0.82 -5.30
N GLN A 150 -6.75 0.09 -4.36
CA GLN A 150 -5.43 -0.53 -4.54
C GLN A 150 -5.47 -1.98 -5.05
N LYS A 151 -6.65 -2.56 -5.29
CA LYS A 151 -6.78 -3.95 -5.79
C LYS A 151 -6.02 -4.18 -7.09
N GLN A 152 -6.11 -3.24 -8.03
CA GLN A 152 -5.46 -3.38 -9.35
C GLN A 152 -3.93 -3.44 -9.24
N HIS A 153 -3.33 -2.73 -8.29
CA HIS A 153 -1.88 -2.77 -8.06
C HIS A 153 -1.42 -4.04 -7.37
N LEU A 154 -2.23 -4.58 -6.45
CA LEU A 154 -1.94 -5.87 -5.84
C LEU A 154 -1.99 -6.99 -6.90
N GLU A 155 -2.98 -6.97 -7.80
CA GLU A 155 -3.01 -7.93 -8.91
C GLU A 155 -1.79 -7.79 -9.83
N LEU A 156 -1.36 -6.57 -10.17
CA LEU A 156 -0.10 -6.39 -10.92
C LEU A 156 1.10 -6.99 -10.17
N SER A 157 1.18 -6.79 -8.85
CA SER A 157 2.25 -7.34 -8.02
C SER A 157 2.27 -8.88 -8.07
N ARG A 158 1.09 -9.50 -8.08
CA ARG A 158 0.91 -10.96 -8.21
C ARG A 158 1.32 -11.44 -9.60
N ASP A 159 0.89 -10.75 -10.66
CA ASP A 159 1.22 -11.09 -12.04
C ASP A 159 2.73 -11.01 -12.30
N ILE A 160 3.40 -9.97 -11.80
CA ILE A 160 4.86 -9.82 -11.89
C ILE A 160 5.56 -10.95 -11.13
N ALA A 161 5.13 -11.26 -9.90
CA ALA A 161 5.71 -12.33 -9.09
C ALA A 161 5.59 -13.70 -9.78
N GLN A 162 4.39 -14.03 -10.27
CA GLN A 162 4.15 -15.29 -10.98
C GLN A 162 4.97 -15.39 -12.26
N ARG A 163 5.05 -14.31 -13.03
CA ARG A 163 5.85 -14.23 -14.26
C ARG A 163 7.34 -14.44 -13.98
N PHE A 164 7.87 -13.76 -12.97
CA PHE A 164 9.27 -13.92 -12.57
C PHE A 164 9.53 -15.36 -12.10
N ASN A 165 8.64 -15.93 -11.29
CA ASN A 165 8.79 -17.29 -10.81
C ASN A 165 8.71 -18.34 -11.93
N ALA A 166 7.85 -18.12 -12.94
CA ALA A 166 7.76 -19.02 -14.08
C ALA A 166 9.07 -19.09 -14.89
N LEU A 167 9.87 -18.02 -14.88
CA LEU A 167 11.16 -17.96 -15.57
C LEU A 167 12.31 -18.51 -14.72
N TYR A 168 12.29 -18.26 -13.41
CA TYR A 168 13.48 -18.47 -12.55
C TYR A 168 13.25 -19.41 -11.34
N GLY A 169 12.07 -20.01 -11.22
CA GLY A 169 11.67 -20.84 -10.07
C GLY A 169 11.03 -20.03 -8.94
N ASP A 170 10.71 -20.69 -7.83
CA ASP A 170 9.96 -20.07 -6.70
C ASP A 170 10.82 -19.07 -5.90
N ILE A 171 10.98 -17.86 -6.44
CA ILE A 171 11.77 -16.76 -5.84
C ILE A 171 10.89 -15.85 -4.97
N PHE A 172 9.70 -15.48 -5.46
CA PHE A 172 8.77 -14.61 -4.75
C PHE A 172 7.59 -15.40 -4.20
N LYS A 173 7.18 -15.14 -2.95
CA LYS A 173 5.82 -15.45 -2.53
C LYS A 173 4.82 -14.55 -3.26
N VAL A 174 3.74 -15.16 -3.75
CA VAL A 174 2.63 -14.42 -4.36
C VAL A 174 1.72 -13.87 -3.25
N PRO A 175 1.59 -12.55 -3.10
CA PRO A 175 0.85 -11.94 -1.99
C PRO A 175 -0.67 -12.05 -2.19
N GLU A 176 -1.41 -12.22 -1.09
CA GLU A 176 -2.88 -12.24 -1.08
C GLU A 176 -3.45 -10.99 -0.37
N PRO A 177 -4.67 -10.55 -0.72
CA PRO A 177 -5.30 -9.42 -0.05
C PRO A 177 -5.67 -9.76 1.40
N PHE A 178 -5.40 -8.82 2.31
CA PHE A 178 -5.85 -8.89 3.69
C PHE A 178 -7.07 -7.99 3.90
N TYR A 179 -8.23 -8.61 4.14
CA TYR A 179 -9.47 -7.90 4.45
C TYR A 179 -9.70 -7.91 5.96
N SER A 180 -9.90 -6.74 6.55
CA SER A 180 -10.28 -6.67 7.96
C SER A 180 -11.68 -7.23 8.20
N GLU A 181 -11.93 -7.76 9.41
CA GLU A 181 -13.21 -8.38 9.78
C GLU A 181 -14.40 -7.42 9.62
N ILE A 182 -14.19 -6.11 9.86
CA ILE A 182 -15.21 -5.07 9.67
C ILE A 182 -15.61 -4.94 8.19
N ARG A 183 -14.66 -5.10 7.26
CA ARG A 183 -14.94 -5.11 5.82
C ARG A 183 -15.67 -6.38 5.40
N ARG A 184 -15.24 -7.54 5.91
CA ARG A 184 -15.90 -8.82 5.66
C ARG A 184 -17.38 -8.78 6.04
N ALA A 185 -17.73 -8.15 7.16
CA ALA A 185 -19.11 -7.97 7.57
C ALA A 185 -19.91 -7.04 6.64
N ARG A 186 -19.28 -5.97 6.09
CA ARG A 186 -19.92 -5.09 5.10
C ARG A 186 -20.11 -5.76 3.74
N ASP A 187 -19.13 -6.50 3.25
CA ASP A 187 -19.21 -7.20 1.95
C ASP A 187 -20.27 -8.30 2.00
N VAL A 188 -20.35 -9.03 3.12
CA VAL A 188 -21.42 -10.01 3.39
C VAL A 188 -22.78 -9.34 3.50
N ALA A 189 -22.87 -8.17 4.17
CA ALA A 189 -24.11 -7.40 4.24
C ALA A 189 -24.54 -6.81 2.89
N SER A 190 -23.61 -6.39 2.03
CA SER A 190 -23.94 -5.92 0.66
C SER A 190 -24.34 -7.05 -0.30
N GLY A 191 -24.10 -8.30 0.08
CA GLY A 191 -24.62 -9.48 -0.63
C GLY A 191 -26.07 -9.84 -0.27
N THR A 192 -26.67 -9.10 0.67
CA THR A 192 -28.08 -9.26 1.10
C THR A 192 -28.71 -7.87 1.21
N ASP A 193 -29.57 -7.55 0.24
CA ASP A 193 -30.48 -6.40 0.19
C ASP A 193 -29.85 -5.00 -0.06
N GLU A 194 -29.80 -4.61 -1.34
CA GLU A 194 -29.72 -3.22 -1.80
C GLU A 194 -31.03 -2.44 -1.52
N GLU A 195 -31.44 -2.32 -0.26
CA GLU A 195 -32.50 -1.37 0.10
C GLU A 195 -32.16 -0.59 1.39
N ASN A 196 -31.98 0.73 1.20
CA ASN A 196 -32.02 1.79 2.21
C ASN A 196 -30.80 2.02 3.11
N VAL A 197 -29.80 2.75 2.63
CA VAL A 197 -29.09 3.76 3.46
C VAL A 197 -28.80 5.02 2.65
N GLN A 198 -29.82 5.87 2.53
CA GLN A 198 -29.68 7.24 2.05
C GLN A 198 -29.32 8.14 3.24
N ILE A 199 -28.02 8.33 3.53
CA ILE A 199 -27.58 9.30 4.54
C ILE A 199 -27.10 10.58 3.85
N ARG A 200 -27.89 11.62 4.13
CA ARG A 200 -27.83 13.01 3.70
C ARG A 200 -26.42 13.61 3.68
N ARG A 201 -26.05 14.18 2.53
CA ARG A 201 -25.07 15.28 2.45
C ARG A 201 -25.66 16.49 3.19
N GLN A 202 -24.90 17.10 4.09
CA GLN A 202 -25.10 18.51 4.46
C GLN A 202 -23.92 19.33 3.94
N PRO A 203 -24.18 20.54 3.41
CA PRO A 203 -23.19 21.36 2.72
C PRO A 203 -22.44 22.30 3.68
N GLN A 204 -21.18 22.56 3.37
CA GLN A 204 -20.55 23.88 3.49
C GLN A 204 -19.77 24.15 2.22
#